data_AF-A0A653ND26-F1
#
_entry.id   AF-A0A653ND26-F1
#
_cell.length_a   1.000
_cell.length_b   1.000
_cell.length_c   1.000
_cell.angle_alpha   90.00
_cell.angle_beta   90.00
_cell.angle_gamma   90.00
#
_symmetry.space_group_name_H-M   'P 1'
#
loop_
_entity.id
_entity.type
_entity.pdbx_description
1 polymer ?
#
loop_
_entity_poly.entity_id
_entity_poly.type
_entity_poly.pdbx_seq_one_letter_code
_entity_poly.pdbx_strand_id
1 'polypeptide(L)'
;MGGRRPHPHQQRRKSLIHLLRSLVRTSRICSIAIAAEGATLTDISATSKSPGEVELVESGKRAIQAADSISDEPIDCYFGRFGTFFLDVGHSKKSRRVFHEEIVQAIRSDSRVTEVADSEFKAVWTRTWTSFPPGADSNRDQLLSGSDHFHPLELSEPVAFAVHVPIKNQPVILDADDVPTDQYWAVWDGLTLVVIWKRQPESRRPPRSAGHVVEEIIRAAAERTGARLVVQACSPGCTNMFAHRSLRIDQFREQDGPSMKLEGSHPRVVSVRLHRDGEPMNVATTLYERIEDPCGHFARLKNLSRRIIDIEGDLRQLVDELLAMDYARLARSKKGWRARASYQLHAAWHWFRGEGAGRETQELIGSIWIAMARIERLRRDWLQQQRRFSDAATLYGRQVLFDIDRIDDEVAVSAMDTGFAKAAVEHKSARRDSKVIVWATVGGGVAGGAVALLAAALSSAA
;
A
#
# COMPACT_ATOMS: atom_id res chain seq x y z
N MET A 1 -49.23 -23.76 18.76
CA MET A 1 -48.55 -23.60 17.46
C MET A 1 -47.15 -24.22 17.56
N GLY A 2 -46.98 -25.44 17.05
CA GLY A 2 -45.75 -26.22 17.20
C GLY A 2 -44.78 -26.00 16.04
N GLY A 3 -43.68 -25.29 16.29
CA GLY A 3 -42.59 -25.09 15.33
C GLY A 3 -41.59 -26.25 15.38
N ARG A 4 -41.46 -26.97 14.27
CA ARG A 4 -40.43 -28.01 14.08
C ARG A 4 -39.04 -27.35 14.06
N ARG A 5 -38.15 -27.80 14.96
CA ARG A 5 -36.72 -27.44 14.94
C ARG A 5 -36.03 -28.14 13.75
N PRO A 6 -35.12 -27.47 13.03
CA PRO A 6 -34.41 -28.09 11.92
C PRO A 6 -33.40 -29.14 12.40
N HIS A 7 -33.30 -30.23 11.63
CA HIS A 7 -32.47 -31.39 11.94
C HIS A 7 -30.96 -31.06 11.83
N PRO A 8 -30.12 -31.44 12.82
CA PRO A 8 -28.68 -31.13 12.88
C PRO A 8 -27.82 -31.73 11.75
N HIS A 9 -28.38 -32.62 10.92
CA HIS A 9 -27.67 -33.22 9.78
C HIS A 9 -27.54 -32.28 8.57
N GLN A 10 -28.39 -31.26 8.44
CA GLN A 10 -28.34 -30.34 7.30
C GLN A 10 -27.21 -29.29 7.41
N GLN A 11 -26.88 -28.87 8.65
CA GLN A 11 -25.77 -27.93 8.90
C GLN A 11 -24.39 -28.58 8.69
N ARG A 12 -24.22 -29.86 9.05
CA ARG A 12 -22.96 -30.60 8.81
C ARG A 12 -22.68 -30.81 7.32
N ARG A 13 -23.69 -31.02 6.49
CA ARG A 13 -23.50 -31.16 5.02
C ARG A 13 -23.05 -29.86 4.35
N LYS A 14 -23.58 -28.71 4.77
CA LYS A 14 -23.15 -27.40 4.22
C LYS A 14 -21.69 -27.08 4.60
N SER A 15 -21.28 -27.38 5.83
CA SER A 15 -19.89 -27.21 6.27
C SER A 15 -18.91 -28.13 5.52
N LEU A 16 -19.30 -29.39 5.24
CA LEU A 16 -18.45 -30.34 4.53
C LEU A 16 -18.25 -29.97 3.06
N ILE A 17 -19.30 -29.46 2.39
CA ILE A 17 -19.22 -28.99 1.00
C ILE A 17 -18.30 -27.77 0.88
N HIS A 18 -18.30 -26.88 1.89
CA HIS A 18 -17.43 -25.71 1.89
C HIS A 18 -15.95 -26.07 2.13
N LEU A 19 -15.71 -27.06 2.99
CA LEU A 19 -14.36 -27.61 3.26
C LEU A 19 -13.81 -28.37 2.05
N LEU A 20 -14.65 -29.13 1.34
CA LEU A 20 -14.30 -29.81 0.11
C LEU A 20 -14.03 -28.83 -1.04
N ARG A 21 -14.78 -27.73 -1.15
CA ARG A 21 -14.49 -26.65 -2.13
C ARG A 21 -13.17 -25.94 -1.84
N SER A 22 -12.83 -25.76 -0.56
CA SER A 22 -11.53 -25.20 -0.15
C SER A 22 -10.36 -26.15 -0.48
N LEU A 23 -10.50 -27.45 -0.21
CA LEU A 23 -9.49 -28.47 -0.51
C LEU A 23 -9.29 -28.71 -2.01
N VAL A 24 -10.35 -28.63 -2.82
CA VAL A 24 -10.26 -28.72 -4.29
C VAL A 24 -9.55 -27.49 -4.87
N ARG A 25 -9.69 -26.32 -4.24
CA ARG A 25 -8.98 -25.09 -4.63
C ARG A 25 -7.47 -25.22 -4.38
N THR A 26 -7.05 -25.74 -3.22
CA THR A 26 -5.63 -25.99 -2.92
C THR A 26 -5.03 -27.15 -3.72
N SER A 27 -5.80 -28.22 -3.97
CA SER A 27 -5.34 -29.35 -4.79
C SER A 27 -5.13 -28.98 -6.26
N ARG A 28 -6.01 -28.17 -6.86
CA ARG A 28 -5.80 -27.66 -8.24
C ARG A 28 -4.58 -26.75 -8.35
N ILE A 29 -4.26 -25.98 -7.30
CA ILE A 29 -3.06 -25.12 -7.26
C ILE A 29 -1.78 -25.97 -7.25
N CYS A 30 -1.74 -27.09 -6.52
CA CYS A 30 -0.60 -28.03 -6.56
C CYS A 30 -0.52 -28.80 -7.89
N SER A 31 -1.64 -29.21 -8.49
CA SER A 31 -1.62 -29.93 -9.78
C SER A 31 -1.19 -29.07 -10.96
N ILE A 32 -1.53 -27.77 -10.95
CA ILE A 32 -1.10 -26.82 -11.98
C ILE A 32 0.38 -26.46 -11.84
N ALA A 33 0.90 -26.36 -10.60
CA ALA A 33 2.33 -26.15 -10.35
C ALA A 33 3.19 -27.35 -10.77
N ILE A 34 2.70 -28.58 -10.57
CA ILE A 34 3.41 -29.81 -10.98
C ILE A 34 3.33 -30.03 -12.52
N ALA A 35 2.25 -29.60 -13.17
CA ALA A 35 2.12 -29.71 -14.63
C ALA A 35 2.99 -28.71 -15.40
N ALA A 36 3.43 -27.62 -14.76
CA ALA A 36 4.27 -26.60 -15.39
C ALA A 36 5.77 -26.97 -15.43
N GLU A 37 6.22 -27.99 -14.69
CA GLU A 37 7.64 -28.40 -14.61
C GLU A 37 7.98 -29.68 -15.41
N GLY A 38 7.05 -30.27 -16.16
CA GLY A 38 7.30 -31.53 -16.86
C GLY A 38 6.54 -31.70 -18.16
N ALA A 39 6.96 -31.02 -19.24
CA ALA A 39 6.52 -31.35 -20.59
C ALA A 39 7.54 -30.91 -21.66
N THR A 40 8.67 -31.59 -21.71
CA THR A 40 9.46 -31.79 -22.94
C THR A 40 9.41 -33.26 -23.29
N LEU A 41 8.43 -33.68 -24.10
CA LEU A 41 8.46 -34.98 -24.78
C LEU A 41 7.97 -34.79 -26.22
N THR A 42 8.93 -34.94 -27.12
CA THR A 42 8.85 -35.08 -28.57
C THR A 42 8.18 -36.38 -29.01
N ASP A 43 7.56 -36.32 -30.19
CA ASP A 43 7.28 -37.40 -31.15
C ASP A 43 6.50 -38.65 -30.70
N ILE A 44 5.21 -38.69 -31.07
CA ILE A 44 4.48 -39.95 -31.32
C ILE A 44 3.63 -39.82 -32.59
N SER A 45 4.15 -40.44 -33.66
CA SER A 45 3.52 -41.15 -34.79
C SER A 45 2.19 -40.65 -35.39
N ALA A 46 2.27 -40.29 -36.68
CA ALA A 46 1.16 -40.16 -37.60
C ALA A 46 0.51 -41.52 -37.91
N THR A 47 -0.66 -41.79 -37.35
CA THR A 47 -1.60 -42.81 -37.81
C THR A 47 -2.57 -42.20 -38.82
N SER A 48 -2.65 -42.78 -40.03
CA SER A 48 -3.54 -42.36 -41.11
C SER A 48 -5.01 -42.44 -40.69
N LYS A 49 -5.66 -41.29 -40.48
CA LYS A 49 -7.11 -41.22 -40.29
C LYS A 49 -7.81 -41.43 -41.62
N SER A 50 -8.87 -42.24 -41.60
CA SER A 50 -9.68 -42.50 -42.79
C SER A 50 -10.45 -41.22 -43.22
N PRO A 51 -10.72 -41.01 -44.52
CA PRO A 51 -11.36 -39.77 -45.02
C PRO A 51 -12.69 -39.43 -44.33
N GLY A 52 -13.47 -40.42 -43.88
CA GLY A 52 -14.73 -40.21 -43.17
C GLY A 52 -14.58 -39.76 -41.71
N GLU A 53 -13.46 -40.05 -41.06
CA GLU A 53 -13.17 -39.60 -39.69
C GLU A 53 -12.77 -38.12 -39.64
N VAL A 54 -12.14 -37.62 -40.71
CA VAL A 54 -11.78 -36.20 -40.83
C VAL A 54 -13.03 -35.35 -40.99
N GLU A 55 -14.01 -35.81 -41.77
CA GLU A 55 -15.25 -35.08 -42.05
C GLU A 55 -16.19 -35.01 -40.82
N LEU A 56 -16.26 -36.08 -40.01
CA LEU A 56 -17.00 -36.08 -38.74
C LEU A 56 -16.33 -35.20 -37.67
N VAL A 57 -15.00 -35.18 -37.60
CA VAL A 57 -14.26 -34.29 -36.69
C VAL A 57 -14.35 -32.83 -37.13
N GLU A 58 -14.35 -32.54 -38.43
CA GLU A 58 -14.54 -31.18 -38.94
C GLU A 58 -15.99 -30.70 -38.79
N SER A 59 -16.98 -31.56 -38.99
CA SER A 59 -18.40 -31.27 -38.76
C SER A 59 -18.67 -31.01 -37.27
N GLY A 60 -18.08 -31.80 -36.37
CA GLY A 60 -18.11 -31.57 -34.92
C GLY A 60 -17.41 -30.28 -34.50
N LYS A 61 -16.24 -29.97 -35.08
CA LYS A 61 -15.54 -28.69 -34.83
C LYS A 61 -16.33 -27.48 -35.33
N ARG A 62 -17.02 -27.59 -36.48
CA ARG A 62 -17.89 -26.53 -37.02
C ARG A 62 -19.16 -26.37 -36.20
N ALA A 63 -19.75 -27.45 -35.68
CA ALA A 63 -20.90 -27.39 -34.80
C ALA A 63 -20.54 -26.79 -33.42
N ILE A 64 -19.35 -27.07 -32.90
CA ILE A 64 -18.83 -26.44 -31.67
C ILE A 64 -18.48 -24.96 -31.93
N GLN A 65 -17.85 -24.63 -33.07
CA GLN A 65 -17.58 -23.23 -33.45
C GLN A 65 -18.85 -22.41 -33.76
N ALA A 66 -19.91 -23.05 -34.27
CA ALA A 66 -21.20 -22.40 -34.52
C ALA A 66 -22.07 -22.29 -33.25
N ALA A 67 -21.85 -23.16 -32.26
CA ALA A 67 -22.44 -23.02 -30.92
C ALA A 67 -21.69 -21.97 -30.07
N ASP A 68 -20.39 -21.77 -30.34
CA ASP A 68 -19.55 -20.72 -29.73
C ASP A 68 -19.76 -19.33 -30.33
N SER A 69 -20.58 -19.16 -31.37
CA SER A 69 -20.98 -17.83 -31.87
C SER A 69 -22.11 -17.22 -31.03
N ILE A 70 -22.03 -17.37 -29.70
CA ILE A 70 -22.77 -16.53 -28.76
C ILE A 70 -22.32 -15.10 -29.07
N SER A 71 -23.27 -14.19 -29.28
CA SER A 71 -22.99 -12.83 -29.73
C SER A 71 -21.86 -12.22 -28.90
N ASP A 72 -20.74 -11.88 -29.55
CA ASP A 72 -19.60 -11.16 -28.95
C ASP A 72 -19.95 -9.69 -28.68
N GLU A 73 -21.25 -9.38 -28.59
CA GLU A 73 -21.77 -8.07 -28.24
C GLU A 73 -21.96 -8.00 -26.73
N PRO A 74 -21.38 -6.97 -26.07
CA PRO A 74 -21.58 -6.77 -24.65
C PRO A 74 -23.04 -6.39 -24.36
N ILE A 75 -23.59 -6.97 -23.29
CA ILE A 75 -24.95 -6.67 -22.80
C ILE A 75 -25.00 -5.24 -22.25
N ASP A 76 -23.97 -4.87 -21.50
CA ASP A 76 -23.83 -3.56 -20.88
C ASP A 76 -22.35 -3.14 -20.89
N CYS A 77 -22.13 -1.83 -20.81
CA CYS A 77 -20.82 -1.22 -20.84
C CYS A 77 -20.66 -0.29 -19.63
N TYR A 78 -19.55 -0.42 -18.92
CA TYR A 78 -19.21 0.43 -17.77
C TYR A 78 -17.80 1.01 -17.90
N PHE A 79 -17.59 2.11 -17.20
CA PHE A 79 -16.25 2.46 -16.72
C PHE A 79 -16.16 2.11 -15.24
N GLY A 80 -14.93 1.86 -14.80
CA GLY A 80 -14.62 1.61 -13.40
C GLY A 80 -13.32 2.27 -12.98
N ARG A 81 -13.22 2.53 -11.69
CA ARG A 81 -12.01 2.97 -11.01
C ARG A 81 -11.85 2.20 -9.73
N PHE A 82 -10.61 2.08 -9.29
CA PHE A 82 -10.30 1.58 -7.97
C PHE A 82 -9.26 2.47 -7.30
N GLY A 83 -9.18 2.44 -5.98
CA GLY A 83 -8.17 3.15 -5.23
C GLY A 83 -8.05 2.62 -3.80
N THR A 84 -7.15 3.22 -3.03
CA THR A 84 -6.83 2.79 -1.67
C THR A 84 -7.33 3.82 -0.66
N PHE A 85 -8.35 3.42 0.11
CA PHE A 85 -9.15 4.19 1.04
C PHE A 85 -9.17 3.45 2.39
N PHE A 86 -8.20 3.75 3.24
CA PHE A 86 -8.04 3.12 4.54
C PHE A 86 -9.09 3.64 5.53
N LEU A 87 -9.84 2.72 6.15
CA LEU A 87 -10.73 2.99 7.27
C LEU A 87 -9.96 2.89 8.59
N ASP A 88 -9.46 4.02 9.07
CA ASP A 88 -8.73 4.11 10.34
C ASP A 88 -9.69 4.19 11.52
N VAL A 89 -9.74 3.12 12.32
CA VAL A 89 -10.61 3.02 13.50
C VAL A 89 -9.97 3.58 14.78
N GLY A 90 -8.73 4.09 14.68
CA GLY A 90 -7.99 4.67 15.79
C GLY A 90 -7.89 3.73 16.99
N HIS A 91 -8.06 4.29 18.19
CA HIS A 91 -8.09 3.55 19.46
C HIS A 91 -9.51 3.16 19.91
N SER A 92 -10.44 3.02 18.96
CA SER A 92 -11.81 2.63 19.28
C SER A 92 -11.85 1.31 20.04
N LYS A 93 -12.57 1.29 21.18
CA LYS A 93 -12.82 0.09 21.97
C LYS A 93 -14.03 -0.71 21.47
N LYS A 94 -14.69 -0.25 20.40
CA LYS A 94 -15.86 -0.91 19.82
C LYS A 94 -15.45 -2.27 19.25
N SER A 95 -16.33 -3.26 19.36
CA SER A 95 -16.11 -4.54 18.67
C SER A 95 -16.15 -4.33 17.16
N ARG A 96 -15.37 -5.12 16.41
CA ARG A 96 -15.34 -5.06 14.93
C ARG A 96 -16.73 -5.23 14.31
N ARG A 97 -17.60 -6.05 14.90
CA ARG A 97 -18.98 -6.25 14.44
C ARG A 97 -19.82 -4.98 14.60
N VAL A 98 -19.80 -4.39 15.79
CA VAL A 98 -20.54 -3.14 16.07
C VAL A 98 -20.05 -2.04 15.13
N PHE A 99 -18.75 -1.95 14.92
CA PHE A 99 -18.18 -0.98 14.00
C PHE A 99 -18.62 -1.21 12.54
N HIS A 100 -18.66 -2.46 12.07
CA HIS A 100 -19.22 -2.82 10.76
C HIS A 100 -20.71 -2.45 10.64
N GLU A 101 -21.52 -2.76 11.65
CA GLU A 101 -22.94 -2.41 11.66
C GLU A 101 -23.15 -0.88 11.61
N GLU A 102 -22.37 -0.13 12.37
CA GLU A 102 -22.41 1.34 12.40
C GLU A 102 -21.98 1.95 11.06
N ILE A 103 -20.92 1.45 10.40
CA ILE A 103 -20.46 2.01 9.12
C ILE A 103 -21.47 1.73 7.99
N VAL A 104 -22.03 0.53 7.95
CA VAL A 104 -23.09 0.16 6.99
C VAL A 104 -24.31 1.05 7.22
N GLN A 105 -24.71 1.26 8.47
CA GLN A 105 -25.83 2.13 8.80
C GLN A 105 -25.55 3.60 8.47
N ALA A 106 -24.31 4.07 8.69
CA ALA A 106 -23.91 5.42 8.34
C ALA A 106 -23.96 5.66 6.83
N ILE A 107 -23.49 4.71 6.01
CA ILE A 107 -23.62 4.75 4.54
C ILE A 107 -25.10 4.76 4.15
N ARG A 108 -25.92 3.85 4.70
CA ARG A 108 -27.35 3.76 4.42
C ARG A 108 -28.12 5.05 4.78
N SER A 109 -27.64 5.80 5.77
CA SER A 109 -28.26 7.05 6.21
C SER A 109 -27.92 8.26 5.34
N ASP A 110 -26.94 8.16 4.43
CA ASP A 110 -26.64 9.25 3.50
C ASP A 110 -27.74 9.35 2.43
N SER A 111 -28.35 10.53 2.27
CA SER A 111 -29.48 10.74 1.36
C SER A 111 -29.16 10.52 -0.12
N ARG A 112 -27.86 10.47 -0.47
CA ARG A 112 -27.38 10.20 -1.83
C ARG A 112 -27.29 8.70 -2.11
N VAL A 113 -27.33 7.86 -1.09
CA VAL A 113 -27.26 6.39 -1.21
C VAL A 113 -28.68 5.85 -1.39
N THR A 114 -28.92 5.18 -2.52
CA THR A 114 -30.25 4.65 -2.87
C THR A 114 -30.42 3.20 -2.44
N GLU A 115 -29.33 2.45 -2.39
CA GLU A 115 -29.33 1.02 -2.05
C GLU A 115 -28.03 0.66 -1.34
N VAL A 116 -28.11 -0.22 -0.34
CA VAL A 116 -26.95 -0.85 0.31
C VAL A 116 -27.23 -2.34 0.35
N ALA A 117 -26.34 -3.13 -0.25
CA ALA A 117 -26.44 -4.58 -0.24
C ALA A 117 -26.20 -5.12 1.18
N ASP A 118 -26.95 -6.15 1.57
CA ASP A 118 -26.72 -6.84 2.82
C ASP A 118 -25.46 -7.71 2.72
N SER A 119 -24.57 -7.60 3.71
CA SER A 119 -23.37 -8.43 3.83
C SER A 119 -23.32 -9.13 5.18
N GLU A 120 -22.85 -10.38 5.19
CA GLU A 120 -22.65 -11.13 6.43
C GLU A 120 -21.33 -10.73 7.08
N PHE A 121 -21.35 -10.27 8.33
CA PHE A 121 -20.11 -9.98 9.04
C PHE A 121 -19.35 -11.26 9.44
N LYS A 122 -18.12 -11.44 8.93
CA LYS A 122 -17.25 -12.58 9.27
C LYS A 122 -16.02 -12.12 10.04
N ALA A 123 -16.14 -12.15 11.38
CA ALA A 123 -15.10 -11.70 12.30
C ALA A 123 -13.69 -12.28 12.03
N VAL A 124 -13.62 -13.55 11.59
CA VAL A 124 -12.36 -14.29 11.35
C VAL A 124 -11.58 -13.73 10.16
N TRP A 125 -12.27 -13.11 9.20
CA TRP A 125 -11.65 -12.55 7.99
C TRP A 125 -11.54 -11.03 8.03
N THR A 126 -12.16 -10.40 9.02
CA THR A 126 -11.97 -8.97 9.29
C THR A 126 -10.62 -8.76 9.96
N ARG A 127 -9.77 -7.91 9.38
CA ARG A 127 -8.36 -7.77 9.78
C ARG A 127 -8.01 -6.32 10.07
N THR A 128 -6.95 -6.17 10.86
CA THR A 128 -6.30 -4.89 11.11
C THR A 128 -4.81 -5.08 10.87
N TRP A 129 -4.13 -4.07 10.34
CA TRP A 129 -2.68 -4.05 10.25
C TRP A 129 -2.13 -2.69 10.68
N THR A 130 -0.84 -2.51 10.52
CA THR A 130 -0.15 -1.25 10.77
C THR A 130 0.06 -0.55 9.44
N SER A 131 -0.38 0.69 9.35
CA SER A 131 -0.12 1.58 8.21
C SER A 131 0.39 2.93 8.68
N PHE A 132 1.06 3.64 7.78
CA PHE A 132 1.64 4.96 8.06
C PHE A 132 0.89 6.04 7.28
N PRO A 133 0.65 7.22 7.89
CA PRO A 133 0.05 8.34 7.18
C PRO A 133 1.04 8.86 6.11
N PRO A 134 0.57 9.67 5.15
CA PRO A 134 1.47 10.42 4.27
C PRO A 134 2.47 11.25 5.08
N GLY A 135 3.74 11.31 4.67
CA GLY A 135 4.81 11.97 5.44
C GLY A 135 4.56 13.43 5.82
N ALA A 136 3.72 14.16 5.07
CA ALA A 136 3.34 15.54 5.39
C ALA A 136 2.60 15.69 6.74
N ASP A 137 2.01 14.60 7.25
CA ASP A 137 1.25 14.60 8.51
C ASP A 137 2.13 14.20 9.72
N SER A 138 3.38 13.81 9.49
CA SER A 138 4.26 13.24 10.51
C SER A 138 5.42 14.17 10.83
N ASN A 139 5.68 14.41 12.11
CA ASN A 139 6.94 15.07 12.51
C ASN A 139 8.11 14.06 12.52
N ARG A 140 9.34 14.59 12.55
CA ARG A 140 10.58 13.80 12.55
C ARG A 140 10.61 12.73 13.65
N ASP A 141 10.24 13.08 14.88
CA ASP A 141 10.25 12.14 16.00
C ASP A 141 9.26 11.00 15.82
N GLN A 142 8.06 11.30 15.31
CA GLN A 142 7.04 10.33 14.96
C GLN A 142 7.49 9.45 13.78
N LEU A 143 8.14 10.02 12.77
CA LEU A 143 8.69 9.29 11.63
C LEU A 143 9.73 8.25 12.10
N LEU A 144 10.66 8.69 12.94
CA LEU A 144 11.75 7.89 13.51
C LEU A 144 11.35 7.01 14.71
N SER A 145 10.20 7.21 15.34
CA SER A 145 9.68 6.35 16.40
C SER A 145 8.53 5.45 15.92
N GLY A 146 7.93 5.78 14.78
CA GLY A 146 6.83 5.03 14.18
C GLY A 146 5.57 5.11 15.01
N SER A 147 5.49 6.10 15.91
CA SER A 147 4.34 6.29 16.79
C SER A 147 3.13 6.89 16.09
N ASP A 148 3.30 7.37 14.86
CA ASP A 148 2.26 7.90 13.98
C ASP A 148 1.51 6.82 13.18
N HIS A 149 1.84 5.55 13.37
CA HIS A 149 1.11 4.48 12.71
C HIS A 149 -0.37 4.50 13.10
N PHE A 150 -1.21 4.08 12.17
CA PHE A 150 -2.63 3.88 12.38
C PHE A 150 -3.03 2.45 12.02
N HIS A 151 -4.26 2.08 12.38
CA HIS A 151 -4.77 0.71 12.26
C HIS A 151 -5.97 0.66 11.34
N PRO A 152 -5.78 0.52 10.02
CA PRO A 152 -6.89 0.34 9.11
C PRO A 152 -7.63 -0.96 9.41
N LEU A 153 -8.96 -0.91 9.26
CA LEU A 153 -9.84 -2.06 9.35
C LEU A 153 -10.24 -2.52 7.95
N GLU A 154 -9.86 -3.76 7.61
CA GLU A 154 -10.31 -4.49 6.43
C GLU A 154 -11.50 -5.36 6.83
N LEU A 155 -12.64 -5.05 6.23
CA LEU A 155 -13.88 -5.78 6.38
C LEU A 155 -13.76 -7.12 5.65
N SER A 156 -14.31 -8.17 6.26
CA SER A 156 -14.32 -9.50 5.64
C SER A 156 -15.16 -9.58 4.37
N GLU A 157 -16.23 -8.80 4.34
CA GLU A 157 -17.14 -8.68 3.22
C GLU A 157 -17.23 -7.18 2.91
N PRO A 158 -17.10 -6.79 1.63
CA PRO A 158 -17.19 -5.39 1.28
C PRO A 158 -18.61 -4.87 1.46
N VAL A 159 -18.73 -3.58 1.73
CA VAL A 159 -20.00 -2.86 1.66
C VAL A 159 -20.23 -2.45 0.21
N ALA A 160 -21.24 -3.04 -0.41
CA ALA A 160 -21.67 -2.68 -1.77
C ALA A 160 -22.90 -1.76 -1.71
N PHE A 161 -22.89 -0.66 -2.45
CA PHE A 161 -23.96 0.34 -2.39
C PHE A 161 -24.09 1.14 -3.69
N ALA A 162 -25.31 1.64 -3.95
CA ALA A 162 -25.65 2.46 -5.11
C ALA A 162 -25.84 3.90 -4.68
N VAL A 163 -25.35 4.82 -5.52
CA VAL A 163 -25.35 6.26 -5.27
C VAL A 163 -26.06 6.96 -6.41
N HIS A 164 -26.94 7.90 -6.06
CA HIS A 164 -27.58 8.80 -7.01
C HIS A 164 -27.40 10.27 -6.60
N VAL A 165 -26.72 11.05 -7.44
CA VAL A 165 -26.45 12.48 -7.19
C VAL A 165 -26.60 13.25 -8.50
N PRO A 166 -27.48 14.27 -8.57
CA PRO A 166 -27.59 15.10 -9.78
C PRO A 166 -26.24 15.67 -10.20
N ILE A 167 -25.93 15.64 -11.50
CA ILE A 167 -24.63 16.05 -12.08
C ILE A 167 -24.13 17.40 -11.53
N LYS A 168 -25.02 18.40 -11.48
CA LYS A 168 -24.72 19.75 -10.98
C LYS A 168 -24.26 19.84 -9.51
N ASN A 169 -24.54 18.80 -8.72
CA ASN A 169 -24.21 18.73 -7.29
C ASN A 169 -22.98 17.84 -7.03
N GLN A 170 -22.32 17.36 -8.08
CA GLN A 170 -21.14 16.50 -7.94
C GLN A 170 -19.84 17.31 -7.93
N PRO A 171 -18.80 16.84 -7.22
CA PRO A 171 -17.50 17.50 -7.21
C PRO A 171 -16.85 17.48 -8.59
N VAL A 172 -16.31 18.63 -8.99
CA VAL A 172 -15.53 18.81 -10.22
C VAL A 172 -14.04 18.83 -9.87
N ILE A 173 -13.24 18.03 -10.58
CA ILE A 173 -11.81 17.87 -10.31
C ILE A 173 -10.99 18.58 -11.37
N LEU A 174 -10.05 19.43 -10.95
CA LEU A 174 -9.16 20.20 -11.83
C LEU A 174 -9.93 21.00 -12.89
N ASP A 175 -11.05 21.59 -12.48
CA ASP A 175 -11.95 22.39 -13.33
C ASP A 175 -12.47 21.65 -14.58
N ALA A 176 -12.45 20.30 -14.56
CA ALA A 176 -12.99 19.48 -15.64
C ALA A 176 -14.50 19.29 -15.45
N ASP A 177 -15.31 20.09 -16.16
CA ASP A 177 -16.76 19.93 -16.23
C ASP A 177 -17.15 18.67 -17.04
N ASP A 178 -16.84 17.50 -16.49
CA ASP A 178 -16.87 16.21 -17.19
C ASP A 178 -17.60 15.10 -16.43
N VAL A 179 -18.51 15.44 -15.51
CA VAL A 179 -19.27 14.45 -14.74
C VAL A 179 -20.17 13.59 -15.68
N PRO A 180 -19.95 12.26 -15.79
CA PRO A 180 -20.59 11.44 -16.83
C PRO A 180 -22.05 11.07 -16.57
N THR A 181 -22.45 11.00 -15.32
CA THR A 181 -23.72 10.39 -14.91
C THR A 181 -24.08 10.83 -13.50
N ASP A 182 -25.36 10.67 -13.16
CA ASP A 182 -25.89 10.83 -11.81
C ASP A 182 -25.90 9.52 -11.00
N GLN A 183 -25.48 8.38 -11.55
CA GLN A 183 -25.54 7.07 -10.88
C GLN A 183 -24.18 6.36 -10.81
N TYR A 184 -23.85 5.86 -9.62
CA TYR A 184 -22.64 5.07 -9.36
C TYR A 184 -22.95 3.82 -8.55
N TRP A 185 -22.15 2.77 -8.75
CA TRP A 185 -22.16 1.57 -7.92
C TRP A 185 -20.77 1.39 -7.32
N ALA A 186 -20.72 1.21 -6.01
CA ALA A 186 -19.49 1.21 -5.24
C ALA A 186 -19.38 -0.04 -4.38
N VAL A 187 -18.16 -0.54 -4.20
CA VAL A 187 -17.83 -1.69 -3.36
C VAL A 187 -16.58 -1.34 -2.55
N TRP A 188 -16.67 -1.41 -1.23
CA TRP A 188 -15.59 -1.00 -0.33
C TRP A 188 -15.45 -1.91 0.89
N ASP A 189 -14.25 -2.43 1.11
CA ASP A 189 -13.90 -3.31 2.23
C ASP A 189 -13.18 -2.58 3.37
N GLY A 190 -13.19 -1.25 3.42
CA GLY A 190 -12.38 -0.50 4.38
C GLY A 190 -10.91 -0.31 3.96
N LEU A 191 -10.52 -0.84 2.79
CA LEU A 191 -9.19 -0.64 2.20
C LEU A 191 -9.27 -0.24 0.72
N THR A 192 -9.90 -1.06 -0.10
CA THR A 192 -10.01 -0.91 -1.54
C THR A 192 -11.42 -0.47 -1.87
N LEU A 193 -11.55 0.67 -2.54
CA LEU A 193 -12.82 1.12 -3.10
C LEU A 193 -12.80 0.83 -4.60
N VAL A 194 -13.84 0.19 -5.10
CA VAL A 194 -14.15 0.09 -6.52
C VAL A 194 -15.41 0.89 -6.79
N VAL A 195 -15.38 1.75 -7.82
CA VAL A 195 -16.55 2.50 -8.28
C VAL A 195 -16.73 2.25 -9.76
N ILE A 196 -17.95 1.90 -10.18
CA ILE A 196 -18.32 1.77 -11.58
C ILE A 196 -19.51 2.67 -11.93
N TRP A 197 -19.64 2.97 -13.21
CA TRP A 197 -20.79 3.67 -13.78
C TRP A 197 -21.02 3.25 -15.22
N LYS A 198 -22.28 3.34 -15.69
CA LYS A 198 -22.61 3.03 -17.08
C LYS A 198 -21.91 4.01 -18.01
N ARG A 199 -21.36 3.51 -19.11
CA ARG A 199 -20.72 4.32 -20.16
C ARG A 199 -21.49 4.18 -21.46
N GLN A 200 -21.43 5.22 -22.29
CA GLN A 200 -21.86 5.09 -23.68
C GLN A 200 -20.92 4.13 -24.43
N PRO A 201 -21.42 3.24 -25.30
CA PRO A 201 -20.60 2.26 -26.02
C PRO A 201 -19.40 2.85 -26.77
N GLU A 202 -19.58 4.04 -27.36
CA GLU A 202 -18.60 4.80 -28.13
C GLU A 202 -17.56 5.51 -27.26
N SER A 203 -17.83 5.71 -25.97
CA SER A 203 -16.93 6.39 -25.06
C SER A 203 -15.64 5.59 -24.86
N ARG A 204 -14.50 6.17 -25.27
CA ARG A 204 -13.18 5.54 -25.16
C ARG A 204 -12.42 5.91 -23.89
N ARG A 205 -12.75 7.05 -23.27
CA ARG A 205 -12.02 7.59 -22.12
C ARG A 205 -12.98 7.88 -20.97
N PRO A 206 -12.62 7.49 -19.73
CA PRO A 206 -13.39 7.82 -18.55
C PRO A 206 -13.15 9.30 -18.17
N PRO A 207 -14.21 10.04 -17.79
CA PRO A 207 -14.03 11.40 -17.33
C PRO A 207 -13.32 11.49 -15.98
N ARG A 208 -12.61 12.58 -15.73
CA ARG A 208 -11.77 12.79 -14.54
C ARG A 208 -12.61 12.93 -13.28
N SER A 209 -13.73 13.64 -13.30
CA SER A 209 -14.53 13.89 -12.09
C SER A 209 -15.37 12.68 -11.63
N ALA A 210 -15.51 11.66 -12.48
CA ALA A 210 -16.34 10.49 -12.19
C ALA A 210 -15.95 9.75 -10.88
N GLY A 211 -16.96 9.43 -10.07
CA GLY A 211 -16.85 8.59 -8.87
C GLY A 211 -16.36 9.29 -7.60
N HIS A 212 -15.98 10.58 -7.66
CA HIS A 212 -15.46 11.31 -6.51
C HIS A 212 -16.50 11.51 -5.40
N VAL A 213 -17.79 11.62 -5.76
CA VAL A 213 -18.86 11.73 -4.75
C VAL A 213 -18.96 10.51 -3.83
N VAL A 214 -18.51 9.35 -4.28
CA VAL A 214 -18.48 8.13 -3.45
C VAL A 214 -17.49 8.27 -2.29
N GLU A 215 -16.36 8.92 -2.54
CA GLU A 215 -15.34 9.21 -1.53
C GLU A 215 -15.91 10.09 -0.41
N GLU A 216 -16.66 11.14 -0.76
CA GLU A 216 -17.33 12.01 0.22
C GLU A 216 -18.33 11.25 1.10
N ILE A 217 -19.06 10.29 0.51
CA ILE A 217 -20.04 9.45 1.22
C ILE A 217 -19.32 8.56 2.24
N ILE A 218 -18.27 7.82 1.82
CA ILE A 218 -17.56 6.92 2.74
C ILE A 218 -16.75 7.71 3.79
N ARG A 219 -16.27 8.92 3.46
CA ARG A 219 -15.63 9.84 4.40
C ARG A 219 -16.62 10.28 5.49
N ALA A 220 -17.79 10.79 5.08
CA ALA A 220 -18.83 11.19 6.01
C ALA A 220 -19.32 10.02 6.87
N ALA A 221 -19.42 8.82 6.30
CA ALA A 221 -19.77 7.62 7.04
C ALA A 221 -18.71 7.25 8.09
N ALA A 222 -17.41 7.30 7.73
CA ALA A 222 -16.32 7.07 8.67
C ALA A 222 -16.35 8.08 9.82
N GLU A 223 -16.52 9.37 9.53
CA GLU A 223 -16.59 10.43 10.54
C GLU A 223 -17.76 10.24 11.50
N ARG A 224 -18.95 9.87 11.00
CA ARG A 224 -20.14 9.58 11.84
C ARG A 224 -19.92 8.43 12.82
N THR A 225 -19.05 7.47 12.49
CA THR A 225 -18.75 6.33 13.37
C THR A 225 -17.59 6.59 14.34
N GLY A 226 -16.98 7.78 14.27
CA GLY A 226 -15.80 8.17 15.05
C GLY A 226 -14.49 7.63 14.48
N ALA A 227 -14.49 7.24 13.20
CA ALA A 227 -13.32 6.81 12.47
C ALA A 227 -12.85 7.88 11.49
N ARG A 228 -11.72 7.61 10.82
CA ARG A 228 -11.13 8.50 9.84
C ARG A 228 -10.93 7.76 8.52
N LEU A 229 -11.21 8.43 7.41
CA LEU A 229 -10.84 7.94 6.08
C LEU A 229 -9.48 8.52 5.67
N VAL A 230 -8.51 7.64 5.41
CA VAL A 230 -7.20 8.03 4.90
C VAL A 230 -7.06 7.54 3.45
N VAL A 231 -6.96 8.49 2.51
CA VAL A 231 -6.81 8.20 1.09
C VAL A 231 -5.33 8.11 0.74
N GLN A 232 -4.90 6.97 0.23
CA GLN A 232 -3.54 6.82 -0.27
C GLN A 232 -3.49 7.20 -1.75
N ALA A 233 -2.95 8.39 -2.01
CA ALA A 233 -2.73 8.90 -3.37
C ALA A 233 -1.88 7.96 -4.24
N CYS A 234 -1.72 8.31 -5.51
CA CYS A 234 -0.95 7.52 -6.47
C CYS A 234 0.58 7.66 -6.33
N SER A 235 1.11 8.84 -6.06
CA SER A 235 2.53 9.11 -5.79
C SER A 235 2.64 10.31 -4.85
N PRO A 236 3.82 10.61 -4.28
CA PRO A 236 4.01 11.85 -3.53
C PRO A 236 3.60 13.06 -4.37
N GLY A 237 2.72 13.93 -3.83
CA GLY A 237 2.21 15.11 -4.54
C GLY A 237 1.11 14.86 -5.57
N CYS A 238 0.73 13.60 -5.81
CA CYS A 238 -0.40 13.27 -6.68
C CYS A 238 -1.74 13.58 -6.01
N THR A 239 -2.61 14.30 -6.71
CA THR A 239 -3.97 14.62 -6.24
C THR A 239 -5.02 13.57 -6.65
N ASN A 240 -4.66 12.61 -7.50
CA ASN A 240 -5.57 11.52 -7.88
C ASN A 240 -5.80 10.58 -6.69
N MET A 241 -7.04 10.46 -6.24
CA MET A 241 -7.48 9.51 -5.21
C MET A 241 -7.66 8.08 -5.73
N PHE A 242 -7.91 7.93 -7.03
CA PHE A 242 -7.99 6.63 -7.71
C PHE A 242 -6.67 6.31 -8.43
N ALA A 243 -6.49 5.02 -8.73
CA ALA A 243 -5.40 4.55 -9.58
C ALA A 243 -5.41 5.24 -10.95
N HIS A 244 -4.23 5.40 -11.56
CA HIS A 244 -4.10 6.04 -12.87
C HIS A 244 -4.73 5.23 -14.00
N ARG A 245 -4.82 3.91 -13.83
CA ARG A 245 -5.49 3.00 -14.75
C ARG A 245 -6.97 2.95 -14.40
N SER A 246 -7.79 3.49 -15.29
CA SER A 246 -9.23 3.25 -15.25
C SER A 246 -9.58 1.96 -15.99
N LEU A 247 -10.73 1.39 -15.66
CA LEU A 247 -11.23 0.13 -16.20
C LEU A 247 -12.31 0.44 -17.23
N ARG A 248 -12.22 -0.10 -18.43
CA ARG A 248 -13.31 -0.12 -19.42
C ARG A 248 -13.91 -1.52 -19.40
N ILE A 249 -15.10 -1.65 -18.86
CA ILE A 249 -15.71 -2.94 -18.55
C ILE A 249 -16.81 -3.21 -19.57
N ASP A 250 -16.67 -4.33 -20.26
CA ASP A 250 -17.65 -4.85 -21.20
C ASP A 250 -18.24 -6.13 -20.57
N GLN A 251 -19.55 -6.08 -20.27
CA GLN A 251 -20.27 -7.17 -19.62
C GLN A 251 -20.83 -8.13 -20.67
N PHE A 252 -20.52 -9.41 -20.54
CA PHE A 252 -20.99 -10.49 -21.40
C PHE A 252 -21.83 -11.49 -20.60
N ARG A 253 -22.65 -12.29 -21.28
CA ARG A 253 -23.46 -13.33 -20.62
C ARG A 253 -22.57 -14.35 -19.93
N GLU A 254 -22.99 -14.81 -18.77
CA GLU A 254 -22.28 -15.87 -18.05
C GLU A 254 -22.42 -17.20 -18.80
N GLN A 255 -21.29 -17.85 -19.11
CA GLN A 255 -21.27 -19.16 -19.77
C GLN A 255 -20.76 -20.23 -18.81
N ASP A 256 -19.48 -20.14 -18.43
CA ASP A 256 -18.79 -21.10 -17.54
C ASP A 256 -18.42 -20.48 -16.18
N GLY A 257 -19.35 -19.72 -15.61
CA GLY A 257 -19.12 -18.97 -14.38
C GLY A 257 -18.50 -17.59 -14.61
N PRO A 258 -18.34 -16.78 -13.55
CA PRO A 258 -17.80 -15.44 -13.68
C PRO A 258 -16.35 -15.51 -14.15
N SER A 259 -16.01 -14.81 -15.22
CA SER A 259 -14.62 -14.73 -15.72
C SER A 259 -14.25 -13.29 -16.07
N MET A 260 -12.96 -12.98 -15.92
CA MET A 260 -12.41 -11.64 -16.17
C MET A 260 -11.13 -11.76 -16.98
N LYS A 261 -11.05 -11.08 -18.12
CA LYS A 261 -9.82 -10.89 -18.89
C LYS A 261 -9.45 -9.42 -18.93
N LEU A 262 -8.17 -9.14 -18.71
CA LEU A 262 -7.61 -7.79 -18.74
C LEU A 262 -6.72 -7.64 -19.96
N GLU A 263 -6.98 -6.62 -20.76
CA GLU A 263 -6.19 -6.28 -21.94
C GLU A 263 -5.73 -4.82 -21.84
N GLY A 264 -4.43 -4.60 -21.90
CA GLY A 264 -3.85 -3.26 -21.94
C GLY A 264 -4.13 -2.61 -23.29
N SER A 265 -5.21 -1.84 -23.39
CA SER A 265 -5.65 -1.22 -24.65
C SER A 265 -5.17 0.22 -24.83
N HIS A 266 -4.89 0.93 -23.73
CA HIS A 266 -4.41 2.31 -23.74
C HIS A 266 -3.55 2.58 -22.50
N PRO A 267 -2.57 3.51 -22.51
CA PRO A 267 -1.74 3.84 -21.35
C PRO A 267 -2.48 4.20 -20.05
N ARG A 268 -3.79 4.47 -20.08
CA ARG A 268 -4.57 4.86 -18.89
C ARG A 268 -5.89 4.10 -18.75
N VAL A 269 -6.17 3.18 -19.68
CA VAL A 269 -7.41 2.40 -19.68
C VAL A 269 -7.07 0.94 -19.90
N VAL A 270 -7.60 0.09 -19.04
CA VAL A 270 -7.51 -1.36 -19.16
C VAL A 270 -8.87 -1.89 -19.57
N SER A 271 -8.92 -2.63 -20.66
CA SER A 271 -10.16 -3.28 -21.10
C SER A 271 -10.40 -4.52 -20.22
N VAL A 272 -11.61 -4.63 -19.69
CA VAL A 272 -12.07 -5.71 -18.82
C VAL A 272 -13.23 -6.39 -19.52
N ARG A 273 -13.04 -7.64 -19.96
CA ARG A 273 -14.16 -8.48 -20.42
C ARG A 273 -14.66 -9.27 -19.23
N LEU A 274 -15.88 -8.98 -18.77
CA LEU A 274 -16.50 -9.62 -17.61
C LEU A 274 -17.69 -10.47 -18.05
N HIS A 275 -17.58 -11.79 -17.94
CA HIS A 275 -18.71 -12.70 -18.20
C HIS A 275 -19.51 -12.84 -16.90
N ARG A 276 -20.63 -12.14 -16.79
CA ARG A 276 -21.46 -12.12 -15.59
C ARG A 276 -22.86 -11.63 -15.93
N ASP A 277 -23.86 -12.38 -15.52
CA ASP A 277 -25.24 -11.92 -15.59
C ASP A 277 -25.62 -11.06 -14.39
N GLY A 278 -26.58 -10.15 -14.59
CA GLY A 278 -27.24 -9.40 -13.52
C GLY A 278 -26.95 -7.92 -13.48
N GLU A 279 -27.46 -7.29 -12.42
CA GLU A 279 -27.47 -5.84 -12.21
C GLU A 279 -26.08 -5.22 -12.05
N PRO A 280 -25.92 -3.89 -12.26
CA PRO A 280 -24.65 -3.19 -12.10
C PRO A 280 -23.94 -3.44 -10.76
N MET A 281 -24.69 -3.60 -9.66
CA MET A 281 -24.10 -3.94 -8.36
C MET A 281 -23.35 -5.28 -8.38
N ASN A 282 -23.86 -6.27 -9.10
CA ASN A 282 -23.22 -7.57 -9.27
C ASN A 282 -21.94 -7.44 -10.11
N VAL A 283 -21.95 -6.57 -11.13
CA VAL A 283 -20.76 -6.24 -11.93
C VAL A 283 -19.67 -5.63 -11.05
N ALA A 284 -20.03 -4.63 -10.23
CA ALA A 284 -19.11 -3.96 -9.32
C ALA A 284 -18.50 -4.93 -8.30
N THR A 285 -19.35 -5.77 -7.70
CA THR A 285 -18.95 -6.77 -6.70
C THR A 285 -18.05 -7.84 -7.32
N THR A 286 -18.42 -8.38 -8.49
CA THR A 286 -17.60 -9.38 -9.18
C THR A 286 -16.26 -8.78 -9.60
N LEU A 287 -16.23 -7.53 -10.06
CA LEU A 287 -14.98 -6.85 -10.38
C LEU A 287 -14.09 -6.72 -9.14
N TYR A 288 -14.65 -6.26 -8.02
CA TYR A 288 -13.94 -6.14 -6.74
C TYR A 288 -13.35 -7.50 -6.30
N GLU A 289 -14.14 -8.58 -6.27
CA GLU A 289 -13.66 -9.92 -5.89
C GLU A 289 -12.50 -10.40 -6.77
N ARG A 290 -12.43 -9.91 -8.01
CA ARG A 290 -11.37 -10.26 -8.94
C ARG A 290 -10.11 -9.43 -8.78
N ILE A 291 -10.14 -8.31 -8.05
CA ILE A 291 -8.98 -7.45 -7.86
C ILE A 291 -8.63 -7.21 -6.39
N GLU A 292 -9.46 -7.64 -5.44
CA GLU A 292 -9.30 -7.36 -4.00
C GLU A 292 -7.91 -7.76 -3.48
N ASP A 293 -7.46 -8.97 -3.81
CA ASP A 293 -6.21 -9.53 -3.29
C ASP A 293 -4.96 -8.76 -3.79
N PRO A 294 -4.77 -8.54 -5.11
CA PRO A 294 -3.68 -7.69 -5.56
C PRO A 294 -3.83 -6.23 -5.14
N CYS A 295 -5.04 -5.67 -5.04
CA CYS A 295 -5.26 -4.32 -4.53
C CYS A 295 -4.83 -4.19 -3.06
N GLY A 296 -5.16 -5.18 -2.22
CA GLY A 296 -4.78 -5.20 -0.82
C GLY A 296 -3.27 -5.33 -0.62
N HIS A 297 -2.61 -6.19 -1.40
CA HIS A 297 -1.16 -6.29 -1.41
C HIS A 297 -0.48 -5.02 -1.94
N PHE A 298 -1.04 -4.41 -3.00
CA PHE A 298 -0.54 -3.16 -3.56
C PHE A 298 -0.61 -2.01 -2.56
N ALA A 299 -1.74 -1.84 -1.87
CA ALA A 299 -1.92 -0.81 -0.85
C ALA A 299 -0.87 -0.90 0.27
N ARG A 300 -0.57 -2.12 0.72
CA ARG A 300 0.46 -2.38 1.75
C ARG A 300 1.86 -2.13 1.21
N LEU A 301 2.17 -2.62 0.01
CA LEU A 301 3.44 -2.39 -0.66
C LEU A 301 3.72 -0.89 -0.78
N LYS A 302 2.74 -0.13 -1.27
CA LYS A 302 2.79 1.31 -1.45
C LYS A 302 2.91 2.08 -0.14
N ASN A 303 2.19 1.66 0.90
CA ASN A 303 2.29 2.27 2.22
C ASN A 303 3.71 2.13 2.79
N LEU A 304 4.32 0.95 2.63
CA LEU A 304 5.71 0.72 3.02
C LEU A 304 6.67 1.54 2.15
N SER A 305 6.51 1.57 0.83
CA SER A 305 7.38 2.36 -0.06
C SER A 305 7.43 3.82 0.37
N ARG A 306 6.26 4.44 0.57
CA ARG A 306 6.14 5.84 0.99
C ARG A 306 6.81 6.08 2.33
N ARG A 307 6.58 5.20 3.30
CA ARG A 307 7.22 5.33 4.60
C ARG A 307 8.74 5.27 4.52
N ILE A 308 9.28 4.40 3.67
CA ILE A 308 10.73 4.33 3.45
C ILE A 308 11.23 5.63 2.80
N ILE A 309 10.54 6.14 1.78
CA ILE A 309 10.88 7.40 1.10
C ILE A 309 10.87 8.58 2.07
N ASP A 310 9.86 8.67 2.94
CA ASP A 310 9.74 9.73 3.93
C ASP A 310 10.92 9.67 4.94
N ILE A 311 11.22 8.49 5.49
CA ILE A 311 12.37 8.31 6.42
C ILE A 311 13.70 8.62 5.72
N GLU A 312 13.83 8.30 4.44
CA GLU A 312 15.02 8.58 3.64
C GLU A 312 15.21 10.09 3.41
N GLY A 313 14.13 10.81 3.13
CA GLY A 313 14.13 12.28 3.07
C GLY A 313 14.63 12.91 4.37
N ASP A 314 14.13 12.44 5.52
CA ASP A 314 14.57 12.90 6.84
C ASP A 314 16.00 12.48 7.16
N LEU A 315 16.42 11.27 6.75
CA LEU A 315 17.80 10.82 6.89
C LEU A 315 18.78 11.74 6.16
N ARG A 316 18.44 12.18 4.94
CA ARG A 316 19.27 13.15 4.19
C ARG A 316 19.37 14.48 4.93
N GLN A 317 18.25 15.02 5.43
CA GLN A 317 18.26 16.24 6.22
C GLN A 317 19.11 16.13 7.49
N LEU A 318 19.02 15.01 8.22
CA LEU A 318 19.83 14.75 9.41
C LEU A 318 21.34 14.71 9.09
N VAL A 319 21.71 14.10 7.96
CA VAL A 319 23.10 14.08 7.51
C VAL A 319 23.57 15.47 7.10
N ASP A 320 22.75 16.25 6.38
CA ASP A 320 23.05 17.62 6.00
C ASP A 320 23.24 18.52 7.23
N GLU A 321 22.38 18.40 8.24
CA GLU A 321 22.52 19.07 9.54
C GLU A 321 23.84 18.69 10.22
N LEU A 322 24.17 17.39 10.26
CA LEU A 322 25.41 16.89 10.85
C LEU A 322 26.66 17.44 10.15
N LEU A 323 26.64 17.52 8.82
CA LEU A 323 27.73 18.05 8.00
C LEU A 323 27.83 19.57 8.11
N ALA A 324 26.71 20.28 8.15
CA ALA A 324 26.64 21.72 8.36
C ALA A 324 27.26 22.11 9.72
N MET A 325 27.02 21.33 10.77
CA MET A 325 27.70 21.51 12.07
C MET A 325 29.23 21.41 11.95
N ASP A 326 29.75 20.48 11.14
CA ASP A 326 31.19 20.35 10.91
C ASP A 326 31.76 21.48 10.08
N TYR A 327 31.06 21.87 9.02
CA TYR A 327 31.43 23.03 8.22
C TYR A 327 31.49 24.29 9.08
N ALA A 328 30.49 24.53 9.92
CA ALA A 328 30.48 25.66 10.84
C ALA A 328 31.66 25.61 11.83
N ARG A 329 32.07 24.42 12.30
CA ARG A 329 33.28 24.26 13.13
C ARG A 329 34.56 24.61 12.35
N LEU A 330 34.70 24.17 11.10
CA LEU A 330 35.84 24.49 10.25
C LEU A 330 35.90 25.97 9.86
N ALA A 331 34.77 26.60 9.56
CA ALA A 331 34.69 28.03 9.29
C ALA A 331 35.13 28.84 10.52
N ARG A 332 34.75 28.40 11.72
CA ARG A 332 35.19 29.01 12.99
C ARG A 332 36.69 28.84 13.24
N SER A 333 37.29 27.70 12.89
CA SER A 333 38.74 27.50 13.07
C SER A 333 39.58 28.43 12.19
N LYS A 334 39.01 29.05 11.15
CA LYS A 334 39.69 30.08 10.34
C LYS A 334 39.70 31.47 10.99
N LYS A 335 38.87 31.72 12.01
CA LYS A 335 38.84 33.02 12.73
C LYS A 335 40.08 33.20 13.61
N GLY A 336 40.45 34.46 13.90
CA GLY A 336 41.61 34.80 14.76
C GLY A 336 41.52 34.23 16.18
N TRP A 337 42.65 34.11 16.87
CA TRP A 337 42.76 33.40 18.16
C TRP A 337 41.81 33.91 19.24
N ARG A 338 41.55 35.23 19.30
CA ARG A 338 40.62 35.85 20.27
C ARG A 338 39.18 35.34 20.11
N ALA A 339 38.71 35.24 18.87
CA ALA A 339 37.37 34.74 18.56
C ALA A 339 37.26 33.23 18.85
N ARG A 340 38.36 32.48 18.77
CA ARG A 340 38.39 31.07 19.17
C ARG A 340 38.30 30.91 20.68
N ALA A 341 39.04 31.72 21.44
CA ALA A 341 39.06 31.67 22.90
C ALA A 341 37.68 31.98 23.50
N SER A 342 37.02 33.05 23.04
CA SER A 342 35.67 33.40 23.52
C SER A 342 34.65 32.30 23.22
N TYR A 343 34.74 31.66 22.05
CA TYR A 343 33.87 30.54 21.70
C TYR A 343 34.12 29.31 22.57
N GLN A 344 35.38 28.97 22.85
CA GLN A 344 35.68 27.83 23.72
C GLN A 344 35.20 28.05 25.15
N LEU A 345 35.34 29.28 25.67
CA LEU A 345 34.79 29.65 26.98
C LEU A 345 33.26 29.51 26.99
N HIS A 346 32.58 30.01 25.96
CA HIS A 346 31.13 29.88 25.83
C HIS A 346 30.69 28.41 25.69
N ALA A 347 31.42 27.60 24.91
CA ALA A 347 31.14 26.18 24.76
C ALA A 347 31.37 25.39 26.06
N ALA A 348 32.42 25.72 26.82
CA ALA A 348 32.67 25.15 28.14
C ALA A 348 31.55 25.52 29.12
N TRP A 349 31.10 26.77 29.11
CA TRP A 349 29.97 27.23 29.91
C TRP A 349 28.67 26.46 29.61
N HIS A 350 28.33 26.31 28.34
CA HIS A 350 27.17 25.51 27.91
C HIS A 350 27.30 24.04 28.28
N TRP A 351 28.51 23.47 28.16
CA TRP A 351 28.78 22.12 28.62
C TRP A 351 28.55 21.95 30.13
N PHE A 352 29.04 22.88 30.96
CA PHE A 352 28.79 22.87 32.41
C PHE A 352 27.31 22.97 32.78
N ARG A 353 26.49 23.61 31.94
CA ARG A 353 25.02 23.69 32.10
C ARG A 353 24.27 22.47 31.55
N GLY A 354 24.95 21.50 30.97
CA GLY A 354 24.32 20.33 30.33
C GLY A 354 23.75 20.60 28.93
N GLU A 355 23.96 21.82 28.40
CA GLU A 355 23.55 22.28 27.05
C GLU A 355 24.70 22.14 26.04
N GLY A 356 25.65 21.24 26.30
CA GLY A 356 26.83 21.10 25.46
C GLY A 356 26.48 20.68 24.03
N ALA A 357 27.11 21.33 23.05
CA ALA A 357 27.01 21.01 21.61
C ALA A 357 27.37 19.54 21.26
N GLY A 358 27.92 18.79 22.21
CA GLY A 358 28.14 17.35 22.09
C GLY A 358 26.85 16.53 22.13
N ARG A 359 25.83 16.97 22.87
CA ARG A 359 24.54 16.28 23.04
C ARG A 359 23.74 16.31 21.74
N GLU A 360 23.57 17.49 21.15
CA GLU A 360 22.89 17.67 19.85
C GLU A 360 23.55 16.81 18.74
N THR A 361 24.89 16.78 18.67
CA THR A 361 25.58 15.89 17.73
C THR A 361 25.35 14.40 18.03
N GLN A 362 25.28 13.99 19.30
CA GLN A 362 24.99 12.59 19.67
C GLN A 362 23.56 12.21 19.32
N GLU A 363 22.62 13.12 19.56
CA GLU A 363 21.22 12.97 19.21
C GLU A 363 21.05 12.81 17.69
N LEU A 364 21.66 13.68 16.89
CA LEU A 364 21.66 13.54 15.42
C LEU A 364 22.24 12.20 14.96
N ILE A 365 23.39 11.78 15.50
CA ILE A 365 23.98 10.47 15.19
C ILE A 365 23.03 9.32 15.57
N GLY A 366 22.40 9.40 16.74
CA GLY A 366 21.40 8.43 17.19
C GLY A 366 20.20 8.36 16.25
N SER A 367 19.66 9.52 15.87
CA SER A 367 18.55 9.64 14.91
C SER A 367 18.91 9.07 13.53
N ILE A 368 20.13 9.32 13.04
CA ILE A 368 20.62 8.73 11.78
C ILE A 368 20.68 7.19 11.88
N TRP A 369 21.21 6.63 12.98
CA TRP A 369 21.22 5.18 13.18
C TRP A 369 19.81 4.59 13.24
N ILE A 370 18.89 5.25 13.94
CA ILE A 370 17.49 4.82 14.03
C ILE A 370 16.82 4.85 12.65
N ALA A 371 17.03 5.93 11.88
CA ALA A 371 16.51 6.07 10.52
C ALA A 371 17.01 4.94 9.60
N MET A 372 18.33 4.67 9.58
CA MET A 372 18.91 3.58 8.78
C MET A 372 18.37 2.21 9.19
N ALA A 373 18.30 1.94 10.50
CA ALA A 373 17.77 0.67 11.01
C ALA A 373 16.29 0.46 10.63
N ARG A 374 15.51 1.54 10.57
CA ARG A 374 14.11 1.50 10.13
C ARG A 374 13.95 1.27 8.65
N ILE A 375 14.72 1.98 7.83
CA ILE A 375 14.76 1.76 6.37
C ILE A 375 15.04 0.28 6.10
N GLU A 376 16.05 -0.29 6.76
CA GLU A 376 16.41 -1.71 6.59
C GLU A 376 15.27 -2.66 7.00
N ARG A 377 14.64 -2.43 8.15
CA ARG A 377 13.49 -3.23 8.59
C ARG A 377 12.33 -3.14 7.59
N LEU A 378 11.93 -1.93 7.23
CA LEU A 378 10.82 -1.69 6.30
C LEU A 378 11.13 -2.23 4.91
N ARG A 379 12.37 -2.19 4.45
CA ARG A 379 12.81 -2.78 3.18
C ARG A 379 12.61 -4.30 3.15
N ARG A 380 12.85 -5.00 4.26
CA ARG A 380 12.56 -6.44 4.36
C ARG A 380 11.07 -6.74 4.27
N ASP A 381 10.26 -5.96 4.98
CA ASP A 381 8.79 -6.07 4.93
C ASP A 381 8.28 -5.75 3.52
N TRP A 382 8.84 -4.72 2.89
CA TRP A 382 8.54 -4.30 1.52
C TRP A 382 8.88 -5.39 0.51
N LEU A 383 10.07 -6.01 0.57
CA LEU A 383 10.45 -7.13 -0.29
C LEU A 383 9.50 -8.34 -0.12
N GLN A 384 9.04 -8.60 1.11
CA GLN A 384 8.04 -9.64 1.35
C GLN A 384 6.69 -9.29 0.71
N GLN A 385 6.22 -8.04 0.84
CA GLN A 385 4.98 -7.61 0.22
C GLN A 385 5.09 -7.54 -1.31
N GLN A 386 6.26 -7.19 -1.84
CA GLN A 386 6.51 -7.15 -3.28
C GLN A 386 6.34 -8.55 -3.89
N ARG A 387 6.88 -9.59 -3.23
CA ARG A 387 6.65 -10.99 -3.63
C ARG A 387 5.17 -11.35 -3.60
N ARG A 388 4.48 -11.10 -2.48
CA ARG A 388 3.03 -11.38 -2.34
C ARG A 388 2.20 -10.66 -3.39
N PHE A 389 2.51 -9.39 -3.65
CA PHE A 389 1.87 -8.60 -4.70
C PHE A 389 2.14 -9.20 -6.08
N SER A 390 3.39 -9.55 -6.39
CA SER A 390 3.77 -10.17 -7.66
C SER A 390 3.03 -11.48 -7.88
N ASP A 391 2.96 -12.35 -6.87
CA ASP A 391 2.25 -13.62 -6.93
C ASP A 391 0.74 -13.39 -7.19
N ALA A 392 0.11 -12.46 -6.44
CA ALA A 392 -1.31 -12.14 -6.56
C ALA A 392 -1.68 -11.43 -7.89
N ALA A 393 -0.78 -10.58 -8.40
CA ALA A 393 -0.99 -9.81 -9.63
C ALA A 393 -0.67 -10.61 -10.90
N THR A 394 0.28 -11.54 -10.84
CA THR A 394 0.61 -12.45 -11.96
C THR A 394 -0.56 -13.39 -12.23
N LEU A 395 -1.25 -13.81 -11.16
CA LEU A 395 -2.47 -14.58 -11.26
C LEU A 395 -3.52 -13.79 -12.07
N TYR A 396 -3.77 -14.25 -13.31
CA TYR A 396 -4.69 -13.64 -14.29
C TYR A 396 -4.23 -12.31 -14.92
N GLY A 397 -2.92 -12.00 -14.94
CA GLY A 397 -2.38 -10.87 -15.72
C GLY A 397 -2.81 -9.48 -15.21
N ARG A 398 -3.04 -9.33 -13.90
CA ARG A 398 -3.56 -8.11 -13.26
C ARG A 398 -2.50 -7.05 -13.01
N GLN A 399 -1.23 -7.35 -13.24
CA GLN A 399 -0.12 -6.41 -13.09
C GLN A 399 -0.30 -5.12 -13.90
N VAL A 400 -1.01 -5.19 -15.04
CA VAL A 400 -1.33 -4.04 -15.91
C VAL A 400 -2.16 -2.96 -15.20
N LEU A 401 -2.89 -3.30 -14.13
CA LEU A 401 -3.67 -2.33 -13.35
C LEU A 401 -2.79 -1.38 -12.52
N PHE A 402 -1.57 -1.82 -12.18
CA PHE A 402 -0.72 -1.16 -11.20
C PHE A 402 0.58 -0.63 -11.81
N ASP A 403 0.83 -0.86 -13.10
CA ASP A 403 2.12 -0.60 -13.73
C ASP A 403 2.59 0.85 -13.55
N ILE A 404 1.73 1.84 -13.81
CA ILE A 404 2.02 3.26 -13.63
C ILE A 404 2.21 3.58 -12.14
N ASP A 405 1.28 3.14 -11.30
CA ASP A 405 1.21 3.53 -9.89
C ASP A 405 2.29 2.89 -9.01
N ARG A 406 3.00 1.88 -9.54
CA ARG A 406 4.02 1.10 -8.85
C ARG A 406 5.43 1.57 -9.19
N ILE A 407 5.69 1.94 -10.45
CA ILE A 407 7.06 2.15 -10.96
C ILE A 407 7.81 3.22 -10.16
N ASP A 408 7.20 4.38 -9.92
CA ASP A 408 7.88 5.51 -9.27
C ASP A 408 8.37 5.14 -7.86
N ASP A 409 7.48 4.55 -7.05
CA ASP A 409 7.77 4.15 -5.67
C ASP A 409 8.80 3.01 -5.62
N GLU A 410 8.74 2.03 -6.53
CA GLU A 410 9.70 0.92 -6.56
C GLU A 410 11.09 1.35 -7.00
N VAL A 411 11.19 2.22 -8.01
CA VAL A 411 12.48 2.76 -8.46
C VAL A 411 13.11 3.57 -7.33
N ALA A 412 12.32 4.40 -6.65
CA ALA A 412 12.79 5.18 -5.51
C ALA A 412 13.34 4.26 -4.40
N VAL A 413 12.57 3.26 -3.95
CA VAL A 413 13.00 2.33 -2.88
C VAL A 413 14.20 1.48 -3.29
N SER A 414 14.25 1.03 -4.55
CA SER A 414 15.34 0.19 -5.06
C SER A 414 16.66 0.95 -5.19
N ALA A 415 16.60 2.23 -5.52
CA ALA A 415 17.76 3.11 -5.65
C ALA A 415 18.30 3.62 -4.30
N MET A 416 17.62 3.33 -3.18
CA MET A 416 18.05 3.81 -1.87
C MET A 416 19.36 3.18 -1.42
N ASP A 417 20.29 4.07 -1.08
CA ASP A 417 21.58 3.74 -0.50
C ASP A 417 21.80 4.52 0.80
N THR A 418 21.89 3.80 1.91
CA THR A 418 22.21 4.36 3.23
C THR A 418 23.72 4.46 3.46
N GLY A 419 24.56 4.05 2.49
CA GLY A 419 26.02 4.04 2.58
C GLY A 419 26.62 5.41 2.84
N PHE A 420 26.09 6.46 2.20
CA PHE A 420 26.52 7.84 2.44
C PHE A 420 26.28 8.27 3.90
N ALA A 421 25.10 8.01 4.44
CA ALA A 421 24.75 8.35 5.82
C ALA A 421 25.63 7.59 6.83
N LYS A 422 25.87 6.30 6.58
CA LYS A 422 26.79 5.47 7.37
C LYS A 422 28.20 6.05 7.37
N ALA A 423 28.75 6.37 6.19
CA ALA A 423 30.08 6.95 6.06
C ALA A 423 30.20 8.31 6.78
N ALA A 424 29.17 9.16 6.70
CA ALA A 424 29.13 10.43 7.42
C ALA A 424 29.21 10.25 8.94
N VAL A 425 28.46 9.29 9.49
CA VAL A 425 28.48 8.95 10.92
C VAL A 425 29.80 8.32 11.36
N GLU A 426 30.37 7.40 10.57
CA GLU A 426 31.65 6.76 10.85
C GLU A 426 32.80 7.77 10.87
N HIS A 427 32.88 8.63 9.86
CA HIS A 427 33.86 9.69 9.80
C HIS A 427 33.74 10.66 10.98
N LYS A 428 32.51 10.98 11.41
CA LYS A 428 32.25 11.82 12.58
C LYS A 428 32.69 11.15 13.88
N SER A 429 32.39 9.87 14.03
CA SER A 429 32.69 9.08 15.24
C SER A 429 34.20 8.88 15.39
N ALA A 430 34.91 8.54 14.32
CA ALA A 430 36.37 8.36 14.32
C ALA A 430 37.12 9.63 14.77
N ARG A 431 36.66 10.82 14.32
CA ARG A 431 37.22 12.12 14.77
C ARG A 431 36.96 12.39 16.26
N ARG A 432 35.89 11.85 16.81
CA ARG A 432 35.50 12.05 18.21
C ARG A 432 36.36 11.17 19.12
N ASP A 433 36.53 9.91 18.76
CA ASP A 433 37.37 8.95 19.50
C ASP A 433 38.82 9.41 19.52
N SER A 434 39.33 9.89 18.38
CA SER A 434 40.67 10.47 18.29
C SER A 434 40.86 11.67 19.23
N LYS A 435 39.83 12.52 19.40
CA LYS A 435 39.90 13.65 20.35
C LYS A 435 39.84 13.19 21.80
N VAL A 436 39.00 12.22 22.13
CA VAL A 436 38.92 11.67 23.49
C VAL A 436 40.26 11.03 23.87
N ILE A 437 40.87 10.27 22.97
CA ILE A 437 42.20 9.70 23.16
C ILE A 437 43.25 10.81 23.31
N VAL A 438 43.27 11.84 22.46
CA VAL A 438 44.21 12.97 22.60
C VAL A 438 44.01 13.71 23.93
N TRP A 439 42.78 13.99 24.35
CA TRP A 439 42.52 14.63 25.64
C TRP A 439 42.87 13.73 26.82
N ALA A 440 42.63 12.42 26.73
CA ALA A 440 43.05 11.46 27.74
C ALA A 440 44.59 11.36 27.82
N THR A 441 45.29 11.39 26.68
CA THR A 441 46.75 11.38 26.62
C THR A 441 47.36 12.70 27.11
N VAL A 442 46.80 13.85 26.74
CA VAL A 442 47.24 15.16 27.24
C VAL A 442 46.93 15.28 28.74
N GLY A 443 45.74 14.85 29.18
CA GLY A 443 45.37 14.83 30.59
C GLY A 443 46.26 13.89 31.42
N GLY A 444 46.53 12.69 30.91
CA GLY A 444 47.45 11.72 31.51
C GLY A 444 48.90 12.22 31.51
N GLY A 445 49.33 12.91 30.46
CA GLY A 445 50.65 13.54 30.38
C GLY A 445 50.81 14.72 31.33
N VAL A 446 49.78 15.56 31.50
CA VAL A 446 49.77 16.66 32.47
C VAL A 446 49.73 16.13 33.90
N ALA A 447 48.91 15.12 34.19
CA ALA A 447 48.86 14.48 35.51
C ALA A 447 50.18 13.76 35.84
N GLY A 448 50.75 13.01 34.89
CA GLY A 448 52.04 12.35 35.03
C GLY A 448 53.20 13.35 35.19
N GLY A 449 53.16 14.46 34.45
CA GLY A 449 54.12 15.56 34.59
C GLY A 449 54.01 16.29 35.93
N ALA A 450 52.79 16.52 36.43
CA ALA A 450 52.57 17.10 37.76
C ALA A 450 53.08 16.17 38.87
N VAL A 451 52.85 14.86 38.76
CA VAL A 451 53.37 13.86 39.70
C VAL A 451 54.89 13.79 39.63
N ALA A 452 55.50 13.84 38.44
CA ALA A 452 56.95 13.87 38.27
C ALA A 452 57.59 15.14 38.83
N LEU A 453 56.95 16.31 38.65
CA LEU A 453 57.38 17.59 39.24
C LEU A 453 57.27 17.57 40.76
N LEU A 454 56.19 17.02 41.32
CA LEU A 454 56.02 16.83 42.77
C LEU A 454 57.07 15.86 43.33
N ALA A 455 57.33 14.75 42.65
CA ALA A 455 58.36 13.79 43.05
C ALA A 455 59.77 14.39 43.00
N ALA A 456 60.09 15.17 41.95
CA ALA A 456 61.37 15.87 41.82
C ALA A 456 61.53 16.99 42.86
N ALA A 457 60.47 17.75 43.14
CA ALA A 457 60.49 18.76 44.20
C ALA A 457 60.70 18.12 45.58
N LEU A 458 60.04 16.99 45.86
CA LEU A 458 60.22 16.22 47.09
C LEU A 458 61.62 15.58 47.20
N SER A 459 62.20 15.10 46.09
CA SER A 459 63.56 14.54 46.11
C SER A 459 64.65 15.61 46.23
N SER A 460 64.37 16.86 45.86
CA SER A 460 65.30 17.99 46.03
C SER A 460 65.27 18.61 47.42
N ALA A 461 64.25 18.28 48.23
CA ALA A 461 64.06 18.77 49.59
C ALA A 461 64.54 17.79 50.68
N ALA A 462 64.94 16.58 50.30
CA ALA A 462 65.60 15.57 51.14
C ALA A 462 67.10 15.57 50.84
#